data_AF-A0A2N1NRX1-F1
#
_entry.id   AF-A0A2N1NRX1-F1
#
_cell.length_a   1.000
_cell.length_b   1.000
_cell.length_c   1.000
_cell.angle_alpha   90.00
_cell.angle_beta   90.00
_cell.angle_gamma   90.00
#
_symmetry.space_group_name_H-M   'P 1'
#
loop_
_entity.id
_entity.type
_entity.pdbx_description
1 polymer ?
#
loop_
_entity_poly.entity_id
_entity_poly.type
_entity_poly.pdbx_seq_one_letter_code
_entity_poly.pdbx_strand_id
1 'polypeptide(L)'
;MPRIVFVLGLAFILLYVLLLLIQSIPNLSLPRSVEGVKYQAIILENYSNETWQGYLHILVVFSLIYICKQTFSIPGAIFLNLLAGALYGTIIATLLTSLLTAIGASGAYLISKFIGQPIMNQFLSNKLNYLRKQVNENRDGLFYYLLFIRMFPLSPWWFLNIASPLLYIPFGIFFTTMFFGSISYNLACAQAGDILSELSSTTDIWQPMLIFKMFLVSLLSLLPPLYTKKFKSNNTIIKSTKNSFNEQLIIIETGQII
;
A
#
# COMPACT_ATOMS: atom_id res chain seq x y z
N MET A 1 -26.53 3.58 16.74
CA MET A 1 -26.23 5.02 16.91
C MET A 1 -25.09 5.32 17.90
N PRO A 2 -25.05 4.85 19.16
CA PRO A 2 -24.03 5.29 20.12
C PRO A 2 -22.59 4.93 19.74
N ARG A 3 -22.38 3.75 19.14
CA ARG A 3 -21.05 3.31 18.67
C ARG A 3 -20.48 4.19 17.56
N ILE A 4 -21.33 4.70 16.67
CA ILE A 4 -20.92 5.56 15.57
C ILE A 4 -20.51 6.93 16.11
N VAL A 5 -21.34 7.53 16.96
CA VAL A 5 -21.05 8.81 17.60
C VAL A 5 -19.74 8.75 18.40
N PHE A 6 -19.52 7.66 19.14
CA PHE A 6 -18.27 7.45 19.88
C PHE A 6 -17.04 7.43 18.97
N VAL A 7 -17.07 6.65 17.88
CA VAL A 7 -15.92 6.57 16.96
C VAL A 7 -15.71 7.88 16.19
N LEU A 8 -16.78 8.58 15.82
CA LEU A 8 -16.67 9.90 15.21
C LEU A 8 -16.04 10.90 16.18
N GLY A 9 -16.47 10.93 17.44
CA GLY A 9 -15.86 11.76 18.48
C GLY A 9 -14.37 11.46 18.65
N LEU A 10 -14.01 10.17 18.72
CA LEU A 10 -12.61 9.74 18.81
C LEU A 10 -11.81 10.13 17.56
N ALA A 11 -12.41 10.06 16.36
CA ALA A 11 -11.78 10.50 15.12
C ALA A 11 -11.54 12.02 15.09
N PHE A 12 -12.47 12.83 15.60
CA PHE A 12 -12.27 14.28 15.74
C PHE A 12 -11.16 14.61 16.73
N ILE A 13 -11.09 13.91 17.86
CA ILE A 13 -10.00 14.06 18.83
C ILE A 13 -8.66 13.68 18.19
N LEU A 14 -8.59 12.55 17.48
CA LEU A 14 -7.39 12.13 16.75
C LEU A 14 -6.97 13.15 15.69
N LEU A 15 -7.93 13.72 14.95
CA LEU A 15 -7.65 14.75 13.96
C LEU A 15 -7.09 16.02 14.62
N TYR A 16 -7.65 16.43 15.75
CA TYR A 16 -7.15 17.57 16.51
C TYR A 16 -5.73 17.32 17.02
N VAL A 17 -5.47 16.15 17.60
CA VAL A 17 -4.11 15.75 18.03
C VAL A 17 -3.14 15.72 16.85
N LEU A 18 -3.57 15.23 15.69
CA LEU A 18 -2.76 15.21 14.47
C LEU A 18 -2.37 16.63 14.03
N LEU A 19 -3.30 17.59 14.12
CA LEU A 19 -3.01 19.00 13.80
C LEU A 19 -1.98 19.60 14.77
N LEU A 20 -2.09 19.29 16.07
CA LEU A 20 -1.11 19.73 17.07
C LEU A 20 0.28 19.13 16.81
N LEU A 21 0.36 17.85 16.43
CA LEU A 21 1.62 17.18 16.08
C LEU A 21 2.25 17.73 14.80
N ILE A 22 1.45 18.14 13.82
CA ILE A 22 1.97 18.80 12.61
C ILE A 22 2.55 20.18 12.98
N GLN A 23 1.94 20.90 13.92
CA GLN A 23 2.42 22.19 14.39
C GLN A 23 3.63 22.09 15.33
N SER A 24 3.89 20.94 15.95
CA SER A 24 5.01 20.77 16.88
C SER A 24 6.38 20.79 16.19
N ILE A 25 6.42 20.45 14.90
CA ILE A 25 7.63 20.53 14.07
C ILE A 25 7.51 21.75 13.14
N PRO A 26 8.42 22.74 13.25
CA PRO A 26 8.34 23.95 12.44
C PRO A 26 8.49 23.62 10.96
N ASN A 27 7.63 24.22 10.13
CA ASN A 27 7.58 24.05 8.66
C ASN A 27 7.26 22.62 8.17
N LEU A 28 6.78 21.74 9.05
CA LEU A 28 6.30 20.42 8.65
C LEU A 28 5.02 20.55 7.82
N SER A 29 5.05 20.03 6.61
CA SER A 29 3.90 19.88 5.74
C SER A 29 3.88 18.49 5.13
N LEU A 30 2.68 17.94 4.91
CA LEU A 30 2.56 16.59 4.35
C LEU A 30 2.89 16.63 2.86
N PRO A 31 3.93 15.92 2.40
CA PRO A 31 4.34 15.96 1.01
C PRO A 31 3.26 15.38 0.10
N ARG A 32 3.00 16.09 -1.01
CA ARG A 32 2.05 15.68 -2.06
C ARG A 32 2.71 15.51 -3.44
N SER A 33 4.00 15.78 -3.51
CA SER A 33 4.84 15.61 -4.71
C SER A 33 6.22 15.11 -4.30
N VAL A 34 6.99 14.64 -5.27
CA VAL A 34 8.37 14.17 -5.07
C VAL A 34 9.28 15.31 -4.60
N GLU A 35 9.08 16.52 -5.13
CA GLU A 35 9.77 17.74 -4.72
C GLU A 35 9.43 18.10 -3.27
N GLY A 36 8.17 17.94 -2.89
CA GLY A 36 7.72 18.14 -1.52
C GLY A 36 8.39 17.15 -0.55
N VAL A 37 8.62 15.91 -0.97
CA VAL A 37 9.36 14.93 -0.16
C VAL A 37 10.81 15.40 0.07
N LYS A 38 11.50 15.86 -0.97
CA LYS A 38 12.88 16.39 -0.85
C LYS A 38 12.95 17.56 0.12
N TYR A 39 12.07 18.55 -0.09
CA TYR A 39 12.01 19.73 0.75
C TYR A 39 11.78 19.38 2.22
N GLN A 40 10.86 18.45 2.48
CA GLN A 40 10.58 18.00 3.84
C GLN A 40 11.70 17.17 4.45
N ALA A 41 12.39 16.34 3.67
CA ALA A 41 13.55 15.61 4.15
C ALA A 41 14.63 16.56 4.67
N ILE A 42 14.96 17.62 3.90
CA ILE A 42 15.97 18.62 4.30
C ILE A 42 15.54 19.38 5.57
N ILE A 43 14.27 19.79 5.67
CA ILE A 43 13.77 20.47 6.88
C ILE A 43 13.89 19.57 8.10
N LEU A 44 13.49 18.30 7.97
CA LEU A 44 13.47 17.36 9.07
C LEU A 44 14.89 16.94 9.48
N GLU A 45 15.80 16.79 8.53
CA GLU A 45 17.21 16.54 8.79
C GLU A 45 17.84 17.71 9.57
N ASN A 46 17.62 18.95 9.10
CA ASN A 46 18.06 20.16 9.80
C ASN A 46 17.39 20.34 11.18
N TYR A 47 16.12 19.92 11.34
CA TYR A 47 15.46 19.93 12.65
C TYR A 47 16.08 18.89 13.59
N SER A 48 16.55 17.78 13.04
CA SER A 48 17.19 16.72 13.82
C SER A 48 18.60 17.06 14.26
N ASN A 49 19.35 17.91 13.51
CA ASN A 49 20.70 18.47 13.79
C ASN A 49 21.45 17.78 14.95
N GLU A 50 21.68 16.47 14.79
CA GLU A 50 22.37 15.55 15.71
C GLU A 50 21.83 15.43 17.15
N THR A 51 20.67 16.01 17.46
CA THR A 51 20.04 15.84 18.77
C THR A 51 19.13 14.62 18.75
N TRP A 52 19.43 13.64 19.62
CA TRP A 52 18.60 12.44 19.81
C TRP A 52 17.11 12.76 20.06
N GLN A 53 16.83 13.87 20.76
CA GLN A 53 15.47 14.34 21.01
C GLN A 53 14.73 14.74 19.72
N GLY A 54 15.41 15.46 18.81
CA GLY A 54 14.83 15.85 17.52
C GLY A 54 14.52 14.63 16.66
N TYR A 55 15.46 13.69 16.57
CA TYR A 55 15.27 12.44 15.83
C TYR A 55 14.09 11.61 16.37
N LEU A 56 14.00 11.42 17.69
CA LEU A 56 12.88 10.71 18.31
C LEU A 56 11.55 11.44 18.13
N HIS A 57 11.54 12.77 18.21
CA HIS A 57 10.35 13.58 18.00
C HIS A 57 9.82 13.41 16.56
N ILE A 58 10.69 13.48 15.54
CA ILE A 58 10.32 13.22 14.15
C ILE A 58 9.75 11.81 14.02
N LEU A 59 10.43 10.80 14.57
CA LEU A 59 10.00 9.41 14.47
C LEU A 59 8.59 9.20 15.06
N VAL A 60 8.32 9.79 16.23
CA VAL A 60 7.00 9.69 16.89
C VAL A 60 5.93 10.42 16.09
N VAL A 61 6.17 11.66 15.68
CA VAL A 61 5.22 12.46 14.89
C VAL A 61 4.93 11.77 13.55
N PHE A 62 5.98 11.35 12.83
CA PHE A 62 5.88 10.60 11.59
C PHE A 62 5.06 9.31 11.77
N SER A 63 5.36 8.53 12.81
CA SER A 63 4.67 7.27 13.09
C SER A 63 3.19 7.47 13.36
N LEU A 64 2.83 8.48 14.16
CA LEU A 64 1.44 8.80 14.47
C LEU A 64 0.66 9.28 13.24
N ILE A 65 1.26 10.16 12.44
CA ILE A 65 0.69 10.60 11.16
C ILE A 65 0.45 9.39 10.25
N TYR A 66 1.46 8.52 10.12
CA TYR A 66 1.39 7.34 9.27
C TYR A 66 0.27 6.39 9.72
N ILE A 67 0.22 6.05 11.01
CA ILE A 67 -0.81 5.19 11.60
C ILE A 67 -2.20 5.79 11.34
N CYS A 68 -2.39 7.09 11.57
CA CYS A 68 -3.66 7.77 11.32
C CYS A 68 -4.07 7.66 9.84
N LYS A 69 -3.16 7.93 8.90
CA LYS A 69 -3.45 7.79 7.46
C LYS A 69 -3.88 6.37 7.11
N GLN A 70 -3.20 5.37 7.66
CA GLN A 70 -3.54 3.96 7.39
C GLN A 70 -4.85 3.53 8.05
N THR A 71 -5.12 3.96 9.29
CA THR A 71 -6.37 3.68 10.01
C THR A 71 -7.59 4.24 9.28
N PHE A 72 -7.48 5.45 8.74
CA PHE A 72 -8.57 6.09 7.99
C PHE A 72 -8.49 5.82 6.49
N SER A 73 -7.56 4.97 6.03
CA SER A 73 -7.35 4.64 4.61
C SER A 73 -7.20 5.87 3.70
N ILE A 74 -6.53 6.91 4.20
CA ILE A 74 -6.30 8.18 3.48
C ILE A 74 -5.22 7.96 2.41
N PRO A 75 -5.47 8.31 1.14
CA PRO A 75 -4.52 8.12 0.06
C PRO A 75 -3.23 8.96 0.23
N GLY A 76 -2.18 8.57 -0.50
CA GLY A 76 -0.89 9.25 -0.49
C GLY A 76 0.08 8.77 0.58
N ALA A 77 -0.02 7.50 1.02
CA ALA A 77 1.01 6.88 1.88
C ALA A 77 2.37 6.78 1.17
N ILE A 78 2.38 6.73 -0.17
CA ILE A 78 3.60 6.66 -0.99
C ILE A 78 4.60 7.77 -0.65
N PHE A 79 4.14 9.02 -0.45
CA PHE A 79 5.02 10.14 -0.14
C PHE A 79 5.64 10.03 1.26
N LEU A 80 4.94 9.42 2.22
CA LEU A 80 5.50 9.15 3.54
C LEU A 80 6.51 8.01 3.50
N ASN A 81 6.30 6.99 2.66
CA ASN A 81 7.28 5.93 2.46
C ASN A 81 8.56 6.44 1.79
N LEU A 82 8.42 7.31 0.77
CA LEU A 82 9.55 8.00 0.15
C LEU A 82 10.29 8.87 1.19
N LEU A 83 9.56 9.64 1.99
CA LEU A 83 10.14 10.47 3.05
C LEU A 83 10.89 9.63 4.10
N ALA A 84 10.31 8.50 4.52
CA ALA A 84 10.97 7.58 5.44
C ALA A 84 12.28 7.02 4.85
N GLY A 85 12.26 6.66 3.55
CA GLY A 85 13.45 6.23 2.83
C GLY A 85 14.55 7.29 2.82
N ALA A 86 14.18 8.54 2.56
CA ALA A 86 15.09 9.68 2.55
C ALA A 86 15.70 9.98 3.94
N LEU A 87 14.95 9.74 5.03
CA LEU A 87 15.37 10.06 6.40
C LEU A 87 16.13 8.94 7.11
N TYR A 88 15.72 7.69 6.91
CA TYR A 88 16.18 6.53 7.71
C TYR A 88 16.92 5.49 6.87
N GLY A 89 17.05 5.70 5.56
CA GLY A 89 17.61 4.75 4.62
C GLY A 89 16.69 3.56 4.35
N THR A 90 17.00 2.81 3.29
CA THR A 90 16.12 1.77 2.76
C THR A 90 15.64 0.73 3.78
N ILE A 91 16.55 0.10 4.54
CA ILE A 91 16.21 -1.08 5.37
C ILE A 91 15.38 -0.67 6.57
N ILE A 92 15.81 0.36 7.31
CA ILE A 92 15.12 0.84 8.52
C ILE A 92 13.76 1.40 8.14
N ALA A 93 13.70 2.22 7.09
CA ALA A 93 12.44 2.77 6.59
C ALA A 93 11.45 1.67 6.19
N THR A 94 11.90 0.61 5.53
CA THR A 94 11.04 -0.52 5.12
C THR A 94 10.45 -1.23 6.33
N LEU A 95 11.26 -1.59 7.32
CA LEU A 95 10.79 -2.27 8.53
C LEU A 95 9.84 -1.39 9.34
N LEU A 96 10.21 -0.11 9.52
CA LEU A 96 9.41 0.88 10.23
C LEU A 96 8.05 1.07 9.55
N THR A 97 8.03 1.43 8.27
CA THR A 97 6.78 1.68 7.53
C THR A 97 5.92 0.43 7.40
N SER A 98 6.51 -0.78 7.31
CA SER A 98 5.74 -2.04 7.30
C SER A 98 5.07 -2.32 8.63
N LEU A 99 5.78 -2.07 9.74
CA LEU A 99 5.21 -2.18 11.09
C LEU A 99 4.09 -1.15 11.30
N LEU A 100 4.33 0.12 10.95
CA LEU A 100 3.33 1.18 11.02
C LEU A 100 2.12 0.90 10.12
N THR A 101 2.33 0.26 8.96
CA THR A 101 1.25 -0.17 8.06
C THR A 101 0.39 -1.22 8.74
N ALA A 102 0.98 -2.24 9.36
CA ALA A 102 0.25 -3.27 10.09
C ALA A 102 -0.52 -2.69 11.30
N ILE A 103 0.10 -1.79 12.07
CA ILE A 103 -0.52 -1.13 13.23
C ILE A 103 -1.67 -0.23 12.77
N GLY A 104 -1.46 0.61 11.76
CA GLY A 104 -2.48 1.51 11.24
C GLY A 104 -3.65 0.76 10.59
N ALA A 105 -3.37 -0.28 9.80
CA ALA A 105 -4.41 -1.15 9.22
C ALA A 105 -5.22 -1.90 10.30
N SER A 106 -4.60 -2.17 11.45
CA SER A 106 -5.30 -2.74 12.62
C SER A 106 -6.37 -1.79 13.16
N GLY A 107 -6.12 -0.48 13.12
CA GLY A 107 -7.14 0.53 13.43
C GLY A 107 -8.35 0.43 12.49
N ALA A 108 -8.11 0.33 11.17
CA ALA A 108 -9.18 0.15 10.18
C ALA A 108 -9.96 -1.17 10.40
N TYR A 109 -9.26 -2.26 10.70
CA TYR A 109 -9.85 -3.54 11.07
C TYR A 109 -10.77 -3.41 12.29
N LEU A 110 -10.30 -2.74 13.35
CA LEU A 110 -11.08 -2.57 14.58
C LEU A 110 -12.30 -1.70 14.35
N ILE A 111 -12.16 -0.57 13.66
CA ILE A 111 -13.30 0.30 13.29
C ILE A 111 -14.35 -0.50 12.52
N SER A 112 -13.92 -1.28 11.51
CA SER A 112 -14.82 -2.15 10.74
C SER A 112 -15.46 -3.24 11.61
N LYS A 113 -14.72 -3.85 12.55
CA LYS A 113 -15.28 -4.85 13.47
C LYS A 113 -16.33 -4.24 14.42
N PHE A 114 -16.07 -3.05 14.97
CA PHE A 114 -16.96 -2.42 15.95
C PHE A 114 -18.22 -1.80 15.32
N ILE A 115 -18.09 -1.17 14.15
CA ILE A 115 -19.17 -0.46 13.46
C ILE A 115 -19.64 -1.20 12.21
N GLY A 116 -18.70 -1.57 11.33
CA GLY A 116 -19.01 -2.14 10.02
C GLY A 116 -19.72 -3.50 10.13
N GLN A 117 -19.27 -4.37 11.04
CA GLN A 117 -19.81 -5.72 11.20
C GLN A 117 -21.30 -5.76 11.57
N PRO A 118 -21.78 -5.06 12.61
CA PRO A 118 -23.21 -5.09 12.94
C PRO A 118 -24.08 -4.48 11.84
N ILE A 119 -23.63 -3.40 11.19
CA ILE A 119 -24.36 -2.76 10.09
C ILE A 119 -24.44 -3.71 8.89
N MET A 120 -23.31 -4.25 8.46
CA MET A 120 -23.26 -5.09 7.26
C MET A 120 -23.97 -6.43 7.45
N ASN A 121 -24.02 -6.95 8.68
CA ASN A 121 -24.84 -8.11 9.02
C ASN A 121 -26.34 -7.86 8.88
N GLN A 122 -26.81 -6.62 9.04
CA GLN A 122 -28.22 -6.28 8.85
C GLN A 122 -28.58 -6.12 7.36
N PHE A 123 -27.71 -5.49 6.58
CA PHE A 123 -28.00 -5.14 5.17
C PHE A 123 -27.53 -6.18 4.14
N LEU A 124 -26.44 -6.91 4.40
CA LEU A 124 -25.77 -7.80 3.44
C LEU A 124 -25.51 -9.22 3.99
N SER A 125 -26.33 -9.69 4.93
CA SER A 125 -26.19 -11.01 5.59
C SER A 125 -25.97 -12.17 4.61
N ASN A 126 -26.79 -12.28 3.56
CA ASN A 126 -26.74 -13.40 2.61
C ASN A 126 -25.39 -13.46 1.86
N LYS A 127 -24.92 -12.32 1.32
CA LYS A 127 -23.63 -12.24 0.61
C LYS A 127 -22.46 -12.47 1.57
N LEU A 128 -22.51 -11.90 2.77
CA LEU A 128 -21.47 -12.10 3.79
C LEU A 128 -21.38 -13.56 4.23
N ASN A 129 -22.50 -14.24 4.43
CA ASN A 129 -22.53 -15.64 4.84
C ASN A 129 -21.95 -16.56 3.77
N TYR A 130 -22.23 -16.29 2.48
CA TYR A 130 -21.58 -16.99 1.38
C TYR A 130 -20.05 -16.82 1.41
N LEU A 131 -19.56 -15.58 1.53
CA LEU A 131 -18.12 -15.30 1.57
C LEU A 131 -17.45 -15.90 2.82
N ARG A 132 -18.13 -15.85 3.98
CA ARG A 132 -17.67 -16.50 5.22
C ARG A 132 -17.55 -18.00 5.05
N LYS A 133 -18.49 -18.64 4.35
CA LYS A 133 -18.41 -20.08 4.06
C LYS A 133 -17.18 -20.40 3.22
N GLN A 134 -16.93 -19.62 2.15
CA GLN A 134 -15.74 -19.77 1.30
C GLN A 134 -14.43 -19.59 2.10
N VAL A 135 -14.36 -18.59 2.98
CA VAL A 135 -13.23 -18.39 3.88
C VAL A 135 -13.08 -19.56 4.87
N ASN A 136 -14.20 -20.12 5.34
CA ASN A 136 -14.18 -21.24 6.28
C ASN A 136 -13.75 -22.56 5.63
N GLU A 137 -14.14 -22.79 4.38
CA GLU A 137 -13.72 -23.94 3.57
C GLU A 137 -12.21 -23.90 3.27
N ASN A 138 -11.62 -22.69 3.17
CA ASN A 138 -10.21 -22.48 2.85
C ASN A 138 -9.39 -21.97 4.06
N ARG A 139 -9.75 -22.36 5.28
CA ARG A 139 -9.11 -21.89 6.53
C ARG A 139 -7.61 -22.15 6.55
N ASP A 140 -7.19 -23.33 6.11
CA ASP A 140 -5.79 -23.76 6.16
C ASP A 140 -4.88 -22.94 5.24
N GLY A 141 -5.43 -22.47 4.11
CA GLY A 141 -4.73 -21.62 3.14
C GLY A 141 -4.90 -20.11 3.36
N LEU A 142 -5.67 -19.70 4.38
CA LEU A 142 -6.11 -18.32 4.53
C LEU A 142 -4.95 -17.33 4.65
N PHE A 143 -3.89 -17.71 5.37
CA PHE A 143 -2.69 -16.89 5.53
C PHE A 143 -2.03 -16.61 4.17
N TYR A 144 -1.78 -17.64 3.38
CA TYR A 144 -1.10 -17.53 2.07
C TYR A 144 -1.95 -16.77 1.06
N TYR A 145 -3.26 -17.03 1.02
CA TYR A 145 -4.19 -16.31 0.16
C TYR A 145 -4.19 -14.81 0.46
N LEU A 146 -4.29 -14.46 1.75
CA LEU A 146 -4.28 -13.07 2.22
C LEU A 146 -2.94 -12.38 2.00
N LEU A 147 -1.83 -13.10 2.13
CA LEU A 147 -0.49 -12.60 1.84
C LEU A 147 -0.33 -12.31 0.34
N PHE A 148 -0.69 -13.28 -0.51
CA PHE A 148 -0.62 -13.16 -1.96
C PHE A 148 -1.41 -11.96 -2.49
N ILE A 149 -2.66 -11.81 -2.02
CA ILE A 149 -3.51 -10.68 -2.42
C ILE A 149 -2.91 -9.34 -2.00
N ARG A 150 -2.21 -9.26 -0.87
CA ARG A 150 -1.57 -8.00 -0.43
C ARG A 150 -0.31 -7.69 -1.23
N MET A 151 0.46 -8.71 -1.60
CA MET A 151 1.61 -8.52 -2.47
C MET A 151 1.21 -8.13 -3.89
N PHE A 152 -0.03 -8.41 -4.29
CA PHE A 152 -0.55 -8.03 -5.61
C PHE A 152 -0.76 -6.50 -5.70
N PRO A 153 -0.13 -5.81 -6.67
CA PRO A 153 -0.04 -4.35 -6.70
C PRO A 153 -1.37 -3.63 -6.92
N LEU A 154 -2.36 -4.27 -7.55
CA LEU A 154 -3.68 -3.67 -7.84
C LEU A 154 -4.72 -3.96 -6.75
N SER A 155 -4.31 -4.59 -5.66
CA SER A 155 -5.22 -4.97 -4.59
C SER A 155 -5.73 -3.73 -3.86
N PRO A 156 -7.04 -3.59 -3.60
CA PRO A 156 -7.56 -2.48 -2.81
C PRO A 156 -7.28 -2.71 -1.31
N TRP A 157 -6.16 -2.21 -0.82
CA TRP A 157 -5.70 -2.38 0.57
C TRP A 157 -6.75 -1.99 1.61
N TRP A 158 -7.40 -0.85 1.43
CA TRP A 158 -8.47 -0.35 2.30
C TRP A 158 -9.63 -1.35 2.41
N PHE A 159 -9.99 -1.98 1.28
CA PHE A 159 -11.11 -2.92 1.23
C PHE A 159 -10.78 -4.19 2.00
N LEU A 160 -9.56 -4.73 1.86
CA LEU A 160 -9.13 -5.91 2.63
C LEU A 160 -9.15 -5.66 4.13
N ASN A 161 -8.73 -4.46 4.55
CA ASN A 161 -8.72 -4.07 5.97
C ASN A 161 -10.14 -4.03 6.55
N ILE A 162 -11.10 -3.51 5.79
CA ILE A 162 -12.50 -3.43 6.20
C ILE A 162 -13.19 -4.81 6.08
N ALA A 163 -12.91 -5.58 5.03
CA ALA A 163 -13.57 -6.86 4.76
C ALA A 163 -13.10 -7.98 5.71
N SER A 164 -11.84 -7.96 6.14
CA SER A 164 -11.25 -8.98 7.01
C SER A 164 -12.09 -9.30 8.27
N PRO A 165 -12.50 -8.33 9.11
CA PRO A 165 -13.34 -8.61 10.26
C PRO A 165 -14.77 -9.04 9.89
N LEU A 166 -15.31 -8.57 8.76
CA LEU A 166 -16.62 -8.97 8.26
C LEU A 166 -16.66 -10.45 7.89
N LEU A 167 -15.54 -10.98 7.41
CA LEU A 167 -15.35 -12.37 7.01
C LEU A 167 -14.84 -13.28 8.14
N TYR A 168 -14.76 -12.78 9.38
CA TYR A 168 -14.22 -13.53 10.53
C TYR A 168 -12.78 -14.02 10.33
N ILE A 169 -11.95 -13.21 9.67
CA ILE A 169 -10.51 -13.42 9.61
C ILE A 169 -9.93 -13.02 10.97
N PRO A 170 -9.15 -13.91 11.62
CA PRO A 170 -8.57 -13.62 12.93
C PRO A 170 -7.50 -12.52 12.85
N PHE A 171 -7.42 -11.73 13.91
CA PHE A 171 -6.54 -10.56 13.97
C PHE A 171 -5.05 -10.91 13.75
N GLY A 172 -4.57 -12.03 14.31
CA GLY A 172 -3.18 -12.46 14.15
C GLY A 172 -2.79 -12.73 12.69
N ILE A 173 -3.66 -13.41 11.93
CA ILE A 173 -3.45 -13.66 10.50
C ILE A 173 -3.50 -12.33 9.74
N PHE A 174 -4.47 -11.48 10.06
CA PHE A 174 -4.58 -10.16 9.44
C PHE A 174 -3.31 -9.32 9.65
N PHE A 175 -2.84 -9.20 10.88
CA PHE A 175 -1.68 -8.37 11.23
C PHE A 175 -0.39 -8.87 10.56
N THR A 176 -0.12 -10.17 10.66
CA THR A 176 1.10 -10.78 10.11
C THR A 176 1.13 -10.72 8.58
N THR A 177 0.03 -11.08 7.92
CA THR A 177 -0.07 -10.94 6.45
C THR A 177 0.02 -9.49 6.01
N MET A 178 -0.46 -8.54 6.82
CA MET A 178 -0.34 -7.11 6.53
C MET A 178 1.10 -6.62 6.62
N PHE A 179 1.80 -7.01 7.68
CA PHE A 179 3.22 -6.69 7.86
C PHE A 179 4.04 -7.22 6.68
N PHE A 180 4.04 -8.53 6.45
CA PHE A 180 4.84 -9.15 5.38
C PHE A 180 4.40 -8.74 3.98
N GLY A 181 3.09 -8.63 3.74
CA GLY A 181 2.55 -8.22 2.44
C GLY A 181 2.91 -6.78 2.06
N SER A 182 3.19 -5.92 3.04
CA SER A 182 3.59 -4.52 2.81
C SER A 182 5.07 -4.30 2.56
N ILE A 183 5.92 -5.27 2.91
CA ILE A 183 7.37 -5.15 2.76
C ILE A 183 7.76 -4.87 1.32
N SER A 184 7.18 -5.57 0.34
CA SER A 184 7.56 -5.39 -1.08
C SER A 184 7.28 -3.97 -1.57
N TYR A 185 6.10 -3.44 -1.27
CA TYR A 185 5.69 -2.08 -1.64
C TYR A 185 6.51 -1.02 -0.88
N ASN A 186 6.66 -1.20 0.43
CA ASN A 186 7.38 -0.27 1.28
C ASN A 186 8.87 -0.24 0.94
N LEU A 187 9.46 -1.38 0.60
CA LEU A 187 10.85 -1.48 0.15
C LEU A 187 11.08 -0.70 -1.13
N ALA A 188 10.22 -0.86 -2.13
CA ALA A 188 10.33 -0.13 -3.39
C ALA A 188 10.24 1.39 -3.17
N CYS A 189 9.32 1.84 -2.30
CA CYS A 189 9.18 3.25 -1.98
C CYS A 189 10.35 3.77 -1.14
N ALA A 190 10.82 3.02 -0.14
CA ALA A 190 11.93 3.40 0.71
C ALA A 190 13.23 3.53 -0.11
N GLN A 191 13.50 2.58 -1.01
CA GLN A 191 14.64 2.65 -1.93
C GLN A 191 14.57 3.89 -2.83
N ALA A 192 13.40 4.18 -3.39
CA ALA A 192 13.22 5.36 -4.22
C ALA A 192 13.45 6.66 -3.41
N GLY A 193 13.04 6.69 -2.14
CA GLY A 193 13.27 7.81 -1.24
C GLY A 193 14.74 8.02 -0.87
N ASP A 194 15.44 6.94 -0.58
CA ASP A 194 16.87 6.90 -0.23
C ASP A 194 17.74 7.41 -1.40
N ILE A 195 17.43 6.98 -2.63
CA ILE A 195 18.10 7.51 -3.84
C ILE A 195 17.77 9.00 -4.05
N LEU A 196 16.56 9.42 -3.68
CA LEU A 196 16.10 10.80 -3.88
C LEU A 196 16.84 11.80 -2.99
N SER A 197 17.18 11.42 -1.75
CA SER A 197 18.00 12.24 -0.86
C SER A 197 19.45 12.33 -1.35
N GLU A 198 20.04 11.22 -1.81
CA GLU A 198 21.40 11.18 -2.39
C GLU A 198 21.53 12.09 -3.63
N LEU A 199 20.48 12.23 -4.45
CA LEU A 199 20.48 13.13 -5.62
C LEU A 199 20.42 14.62 -5.27
N SER A 200 20.12 14.96 -4.01
CA SER A 200 19.90 16.35 -3.58
C SER A 200 21.16 16.99 -2.98
N SER A 201 22.16 16.19 -2.60
CA SER A 201 23.52 16.66 -2.32
C SER A 201 24.24 16.91 -3.64
N THR A 202 24.21 18.16 -4.12
CA THR A 202 24.66 18.63 -5.44
C THR A 202 26.14 18.41 -5.79
N THR A 203 26.89 17.63 -5.01
CA THR A 203 28.29 17.23 -5.26
C THR A 203 28.46 15.77 -5.67
N ASP A 204 27.45 14.90 -5.53
CA ASP A 204 27.62 13.43 -5.61
C ASP A 204 26.97 12.74 -6.82
N ILE A 205 26.44 13.49 -7.77
CA ILE A 205 25.74 12.95 -8.97
C ILE A 205 26.65 12.00 -9.79
N TRP A 206 27.99 12.16 -9.68
CA TRP A 206 28.98 11.33 -10.37
C TRP A 206 29.50 10.15 -9.56
N GLN A 207 28.97 9.87 -8.36
CA GLN A 207 29.42 8.73 -7.58
C GLN A 207 29.05 7.40 -8.27
N PRO A 208 30.01 6.48 -8.51
CA PRO A 208 29.75 5.19 -9.16
C PRO A 208 28.66 4.36 -8.47
N MET A 209 28.52 4.51 -7.15
CA MET A 209 27.52 3.83 -6.34
C MET A 209 26.09 4.27 -6.66
N LEU A 210 25.86 5.58 -6.87
CA LEU A 210 24.55 6.13 -7.22
C LEU A 210 24.13 5.70 -8.63
N ILE A 211 25.08 5.73 -9.57
CA ILE A 211 24.88 5.23 -10.94
C ILE A 211 24.50 3.75 -10.92
N PHE A 212 25.17 2.93 -10.09
CA PHE A 212 24.85 1.52 -9.93
C PHE A 212 23.45 1.28 -9.34
N LYS A 213 23.04 2.05 -8.32
CA LYS A 213 21.68 1.98 -7.75
C LYS A 213 20.62 2.36 -8.78
N MET A 214 20.82 3.45 -9.53
CA MET A 214 19.90 3.87 -10.60
C MET A 214 19.82 2.84 -11.73
N PHE A 215 20.94 2.23 -12.10
CA PHE A 215 20.99 1.13 -13.07
C PHE A 215 20.17 -0.07 -12.57
N LEU A 216 20.34 -0.50 -11.32
CA LEU A 216 19.55 -1.59 -10.73
C LEU A 216 18.04 -1.31 -10.73
N VAL A 217 17.63 -0.09 -10.37
CA VAL A 217 16.21 0.31 -10.41
C VAL A 217 15.67 0.29 -11.84
N SER A 218 16.44 0.78 -12.82
CA SER A 218 16.04 0.73 -14.23
C SER A 218 15.87 -0.71 -14.74
N LEU A 219 16.75 -1.63 -14.30
CA LEU A 219 16.69 -3.04 -14.65
C LEU A 219 15.47 -3.72 -14.02
N LEU A 220 15.19 -3.43 -12.75
CA LEU A 220 13.98 -3.88 -12.05
C LEU A 220 12.70 -3.34 -12.73
N SER A 221 12.70 -2.09 -13.18
CA SER A 221 11.58 -1.47 -13.91
C SER A 221 11.33 -2.09 -15.29
N LEU A 222 12.33 -2.77 -15.87
CA LEU A 222 12.21 -3.51 -17.13
C LEU A 222 11.66 -4.93 -16.95
N LEU A 223 11.54 -5.47 -15.73
CA LEU A 223 10.97 -6.80 -15.48
C LEU A 223 9.48 -6.91 -15.84
N PRO A 224 8.59 -5.95 -15.49
CA PRO A 224 7.17 -6.02 -15.87
C PRO A 224 6.92 -6.05 -17.39
N PRO A 225 7.60 -5.22 -18.22
CA PRO A 225 7.51 -5.31 -19.70
C PRO A 225 7.95 -6.66 -20.28
N LEU A 226 8.98 -7.30 -19.72
CA LEU A 226 9.51 -8.57 -20.24
C LEU A 226 8.55 -9.74 -19.99
N TYR A 227 7.88 -9.78 -18.83
CA TYR A 227 6.86 -10.79 -18.53
C TYR A 227 5.55 -10.57 -19.30
N THR A 228 5.16 -9.31 -19.53
CA THR A 228 3.93 -8.99 -20.27
C THR A 228 4.05 -9.25 -21.78
N LYS A 229 5.27 -9.21 -22.34
CA LYS A 229 5.50 -9.55 -23.77
C LYS A 229 5.19 -11.03 -24.08
N LYS A 230 5.34 -11.93 -23.09
CA LYS A 230 5.01 -13.36 -23.25
C LYS A 230 3.50 -13.63 -23.28
N PHE A 231 2.69 -12.76 -22.65
CA PHE A 231 1.22 -12.88 -22.66
C PHE A 231 0.54 -12.25 -23.88
N LYS A 232 1.19 -11.29 -24.56
CA LYS A 232 0.64 -10.67 -25.77
C LYS A 232 0.77 -11.55 -27.02
N SER A 233 1.71 -12.51 -27.04
CA SER A 233 1.89 -13.43 -28.18
C SER A 233 0.77 -14.48 -28.27
N ASN A 234 0.31 -15.03 -27.14
CA ASN A 234 -0.73 -16.07 -27.16
C ASN A 234 -2.13 -15.54 -27.49
N ASN A 235 -2.44 -14.27 -27.17
CA ASN A 235 -3.74 -13.67 -27.50
C ASN A 235 -3.88 -13.37 -29.00
N THR A 236 -2.79 -13.20 -29.75
CA THR A 236 -2.83 -12.94 -31.20
C THR A 236 -3.09 -14.23 -31.97
N ILE A 237 -2.49 -15.35 -31.53
CA ILE A 237 -2.75 -16.67 -32.13
C ILE A 237 -4.21 -17.07 -31.86
N ILE A 238 -4.71 -16.93 -30.63
CA ILE A 238 -6.10 -17.29 -30.29
C ILE A 238 -7.13 -16.41 -31.03
N LYS A 239 -6.85 -15.12 -31.26
CA LYS A 239 -7.71 -14.25 -32.09
C LYS A 239 -7.69 -14.64 -33.57
N SER A 240 -6.52 -15.01 -34.10
CA SER A 240 -6.37 -15.49 -35.48
C SER A 240 -7.18 -16.77 -35.71
N THR A 241 -7.08 -17.75 -34.82
CA THR A 241 -7.82 -19.01 -34.96
C THR A 241 -9.32 -18.81 -34.82
N LYS A 242 -9.77 -17.93 -33.91
CA LYS A 242 -11.20 -17.68 -33.69
C LYS A 242 -11.87 -16.96 -34.89
N ASN A 243 -11.12 -16.09 -35.57
CA ASN A 243 -11.61 -15.45 -36.80
C ASN A 243 -11.69 -16.44 -37.97
N SER A 244 -10.71 -17.35 -38.14
CA SER A 244 -10.78 -18.35 -39.22
C SER A 244 -11.92 -19.36 -39.02
N PHE A 245 -12.21 -19.74 -37.77
CA PHE A 245 -13.35 -20.61 -37.46
C PHE A 245 -14.70 -19.92 -37.71
N ASN A 246 -14.83 -18.63 -37.38
CA ASN A 246 -16.07 -17.89 -37.66
C ASN A 246 -16.29 -17.67 -39.16
N GLU A 247 -15.24 -17.42 -39.94
CA GLU A 247 -15.36 -17.33 -41.41
C GLU A 247 -15.78 -18.67 -42.03
N GLN A 248 -15.25 -19.80 -41.56
CA GLN A 248 -15.67 -21.14 -42.03
C GLN A 248 -17.12 -21.48 -41.64
N LEU A 249 -17.58 -21.09 -40.46
CA LEU A 249 -18.98 -21.28 -40.03
C LEU A 249 -19.96 -20.45 -40.87
N ILE A 250 -19.60 -19.22 -41.24
CA ILE A 250 -20.43 -18.38 -42.12
C ILE A 250 -20.55 -18.98 -43.53
N ILE A 251 -19.49 -19.59 -44.05
CA ILE A 251 -19.50 -20.26 -45.37
C ILE A 251 -20.41 -21.50 -45.36
N ILE A 252 -20.46 -22.24 -44.25
CA ILE A 252 -21.32 -23.42 -44.12
C ILE A 252 -22.81 -23.03 -43.96
N GLU A 253 -23.10 -21.93 -43.26
CA GLU A 253 -24.49 -21.45 -43.09
C GLU A 253 -25.07 -20.74 -44.32
N THR A 254 -24.23 -20.22 -45.23
CA THR A 254 -24.68 -19.47 -46.42
C THR A 254 -24.79 -20.30 -47.70
N GLY A 255 -24.45 -21.59 -47.66
CA GLY A 255 -24.84 -22.54 -48.71
C GLY A 255 -24.36 -22.21 -50.13
N GLN A 256 -23.20 -21.56 -50.29
CA GLN A 256 -22.57 -21.42 -51.60
C GLN A 256 -21.57 -22.54 -51.84
N ILE A 257 -22.06 -23.58 -52.51
CA ILE A 257 -21.27 -24.61 -53.18
C ILE A 257 -20.67 -23.99 -54.44
N ILE A 258 -19.34 -23.93 -54.52
CA ILE A 258 -18.57 -24.22 -55.74
C ILE A 258 -17.35 -25.06 -55.32
#